data_AF-A0A1K2F957-F1
#
_entry.id   AF-A0A1K2F957-F1
#
_cell.length_a   1.000
_cell.length_b   1.000
_cell.length_c   1.000
_cell.angle_alpha   90.00
_cell.angle_beta   90.00
_cell.angle_gamma   90.00
#
_symmetry.space_group_name_H-M   'P 1'
#
loop_
_entity.id
_entity.type
_entity.pdbx_description
1 polymer ?
#
loop_
_entity_poly.entity_id
_entity_poly.type
_entity_poly.pdbx_seq_one_letter_code
_entity_poly.pdbx_strand_id
1 'polypeptide(L)'
;MARRPLPRILSSGSASITRSREFARTAADNATDVLHPLITITRGLRLLAGAGRQKWAATPKDKRGPTLFLVAACVLAFALMPYGGLIALVTVMGAAAWTGRERTPVKTGPDEAETARLRSLYEALVPYFSVAEDPGPLFSHGGDWEKAFSGYEFDGDGRLTRLQVTYPAYFTDSEAASRARIERLLHAKSGRGREYHFAWDEEGNRLVMSVLGALPTSIGAQRFVTAPGETVLGFTDGDAVQRTVPVHDGDTTRDAPPVVWRTGARSTEPHLLVIGQPGSGTTTLMRSIALQALQHGDILIVEGGGTGEYACLTGRDGVLAVECGPAGALTTLEWAAHETERRLIAANRARQAGHPVPDDIRRPLWILLDRPGVLGHLAAADGRRDPQELLQVPLRHGRAANVTVVLTDQFDGLDTLGETVRTHCRARVVLGHCSREQVESVLGTEPHTTPAADVPPGRGYARLGTGPVLRLQVPATPDPYDEATGEAERQAVLGLLPERQEPVVEAAVPAASGVPEPVLPRSVTVAADGMAVTD
;
A
#
# COMPACT_ATOMS: atom_id res chain seq x y z
N MET A 1 59.16 20.54 -49.46
CA MET A 1 60.34 20.75 -48.59
C MET A 1 60.30 19.74 -47.45
N ALA A 2 61.39 18.96 -47.28
CA ALA A 2 61.86 18.23 -46.08
C ALA A 2 60.87 17.33 -45.29
N ARG A 3 61.15 16.09 -44.82
CA ARG A 3 62.30 15.17 -44.75
C ARG A 3 61.72 13.76 -44.41
N ARG A 4 62.45 12.69 -44.75
CA ARG A 4 62.29 11.25 -44.42
C ARG A 4 61.89 10.93 -42.95
N PRO A 5 61.24 9.76 -42.66
CA PRO A 5 62.00 8.54 -42.31
C PRO A 5 61.46 7.19 -42.85
N LEU A 6 62.38 6.20 -42.86
CA LEU A 6 62.22 4.73 -43.06
C LEU A 6 61.83 4.04 -41.70
N PRO A 7 61.91 2.70 -41.52
CA PRO A 7 60.86 1.70 -41.75
C PRO A 7 60.55 0.79 -40.52
N ARG A 8 59.53 -0.10 -40.67
CA ARG A 8 59.38 -1.45 -40.07
C ARG A 8 59.29 -1.62 -38.53
N ILE A 9 58.22 -2.28 -38.06
CA ILE A 9 58.21 -3.63 -37.42
C ILE A 9 56.78 -3.96 -36.95
N LEU A 10 56.34 -5.19 -37.21
CA LEU A 10 55.09 -5.80 -36.77
C LEU A 10 55.07 -6.00 -35.24
N SER A 11 54.00 -5.60 -34.58
CA SER A 11 53.70 -5.93 -33.18
C SER A 11 52.39 -6.74 -33.14
N SER A 12 52.50 -8.06 -33.28
CA SER A 12 51.43 -9.00 -32.98
C SER A 12 51.61 -9.49 -31.53
N GLY A 13 51.02 -8.77 -30.58
CA GLY A 13 51.12 -9.09 -29.16
C GLY A 13 49.88 -8.64 -28.40
N SER A 14 48.79 -9.41 -28.51
CA SER A 14 47.63 -9.32 -27.58
C SER A 14 46.58 -10.42 -27.73
N ALA A 15 46.62 -11.25 -28.77
CA ALA A 15 45.58 -12.26 -29.01
C ALA A 15 45.72 -13.58 -28.20
N SER A 16 46.86 -13.83 -27.53
CA SER A 16 47.08 -15.06 -26.74
C SER A 16 46.90 -14.90 -25.23
N ILE A 17 46.79 -13.66 -24.71
CA ILE A 17 46.68 -13.37 -23.27
C ILE A 17 45.21 -13.22 -22.81
N THR A 18 44.28 -12.94 -23.73
CA THR A 18 42.84 -12.90 -23.43
C THR A 18 42.22 -14.29 -23.35
N ARG A 19 42.67 -15.25 -24.18
CA ARG A 19 42.15 -16.64 -24.16
C ARG A 19 42.63 -17.45 -22.94
N SER A 20 43.78 -17.12 -22.34
CA SER A 20 44.27 -17.79 -21.11
C SER A 20 43.60 -17.27 -19.83
N ARG A 21 43.06 -16.06 -19.84
CA ARG A 21 42.36 -15.46 -18.69
C ARG A 21 40.91 -15.93 -18.54
N GLU A 22 40.23 -16.26 -19.64
CA GLU A 22 38.89 -16.88 -19.59
C GLU A 22 38.95 -18.34 -19.11
N PHE A 23 39.90 -19.15 -19.61
CA PHE A 23 40.09 -20.52 -19.11
C PHE A 23 40.50 -20.59 -17.64
N ALA A 24 41.22 -19.57 -17.12
CA ALA A 24 41.58 -19.50 -15.70
C ALA A 24 40.39 -19.11 -14.79
N ARG A 25 39.40 -18.35 -15.29
CA ARG A 25 38.17 -18.04 -14.55
C ARG A 25 37.18 -19.21 -14.55
N THR A 26 36.96 -19.86 -15.69
CA THR A 26 36.05 -21.02 -15.78
C THR A 26 36.61 -22.26 -15.05
N ALA A 27 37.93 -22.40 -14.92
CA ALA A 27 38.55 -23.44 -14.10
C ALA A 27 38.52 -23.13 -12.60
N ALA A 28 38.54 -21.85 -12.20
CA ALA A 28 38.41 -21.46 -10.79
C ALA A 28 36.97 -21.64 -10.28
N ASP A 29 35.96 -21.33 -11.09
CA ASP A 29 34.55 -21.52 -10.70
C ASP A 29 34.19 -23.02 -10.61
N ASN A 30 34.64 -23.85 -11.56
CA ASN A 30 34.43 -25.31 -11.49
C ASN A 30 35.26 -26.01 -10.40
N ALA A 31 36.41 -25.47 -10.01
CA ALA A 31 37.21 -26.03 -8.90
C ALA A 31 36.57 -25.76 -7.54
N THR A 32 35.82 -24.66 -7.40
CA THR A 32 35.21 -24.29 -6.12
C THR A 32 34.00 -25.17 -5.79
N ASP A 33 33.21 -25.56 -6.80
CA ASP A 33 32.05 -26.46 -6.63
C ASP A 33 32.43 -27.94 -6.40
N VAL A 34 33.56 -28.40 -6.95
CA VAL A 34 34.03 -29.79 -6.74
C VAL A 34 34.73 -29.94 -5.38
N LEU A 35 35.35 -28.88 -4.86
CA LEU A 35 36.06 -28.90 -3.59
C LEU A 35 35.15 -28.68 -2.37
N HIS A 36 34.01 -27.99 -2.53
CA HIS A 36 33.12 -27.69 -1.41
C HIS A 36 32.59 -28.96 -0.71
N PRO A 37 32.13 -30.02 -1.39
CA PRO A 37 31.70 -31.26 -0.75
C PRO A 37 32.84 -31.94 0.00
N LEU A 38 34.06 -31.93 -0.55
CA LEU A 38 35.25 -32.51 0.06
C LEU A 38 35.67 -31.72 1.31
N ILE A 39 35.59 -30.39 1.28
CA ILE A 39 35.88 -29.52 2.44
C ILE A 39 34.84 -29.76 3.55
N THR A 40 33.55 -29.86 3.21
CA THR A 40 32.48 -30.16 4.17
C THR A 40 32.66 -31.53 4.82
N ILE A 41 32.95 -32.58 4.03
CA ILE A 41 33.17 -33.95 4.54
C ILE A 41 34.43 -34.01 5.39
N THR A 42 35.54 -33.42 4.97
CA THR A 42 36.80 -33.42 5.75
C THR A 42 36.67 -32.66 7.08
N ARG A 43 35.92 -31.55 7.10
CA ARG A 43 35.60 -30.80 8.33
C ARG A 43 34.72 -31.60 9.27
N GLY A 44 33.65 -32.22 8.75
CA GLY A 44 32.77 -33.10 9.54
C GLY A 44 33.50 -34.31 10.12
N LEU A 45 34.42 -34.91 9.35
CA LEU A 45 35.25 -36.03 9.82
C LEU A 45 36.20 -35.60 10.95
N ARG A 46 36.78 -34.39 10.89
CA ARG A 46 37.58 -33.82 11.99
C ARG A 46 36.75 -33.58 13.25
N LEU A 47 35.54 -33.05 13.12
CA LEU A 47 34.64 -32.82 14.26
C LEU A 47 34.20 -34.13 14.92
N LEU A 48 33.84 -35.14 14.12
CA LEU A 48 33.49 -36.48 14.61
C LEU A 48 34.68 -37.16 15.32
N ALA A 49 35.90 -37.04 14.75
CA ALA A 49 37.11 -37.55 15.39
C ALA A 49 37.43 -36.83 16.71
N GLY A 50 37.21 -35.51 16.77
CA GLY A 50 37.36 -34.70 17.99
C GLY A 50 36.37 -35.11 19.08
N ALA A 51 35.08 -35.22 18.74
CA ALA A 51 34.03 -35.65 19.67
C ALA A 51 34.24 -37.10 20.15
N GLY A 52 34.70 -37.99 19.26
CA GLY A 52 35.08 -39.36 19.61
C GLY A 52 36.24 -39.42 20.60
N ARG A 53 37.30 -38.63 20.38
CA ARG A 53 38.43 -38.51 21.32
C ARG A 53 38.01 -37.97 22.68
N GLN A 54 37.18 -36.93 22.73
CA GLN A 54 36.69 -36.37 23.99
C GLN A 54 35.82 -37.37 24.76
N LYS A 55 34.89 -38.07 24.07
CA LYS A 55 34.08 -39.12 24.69
C LYS A 55 34.94 -40.30 25.20
N TRP A 56 35.97 -40.68 24.46
CA TRP A 56 36.93 -41.72 24.89
C TRP A 56 37.74 -41.29 26.11
N ALA A 57 38.22 -40.04 26.14
CA ALA A 57 38.93 -39.47 27.28
C ALA A 57 38.05 -39.41 28.54
N ALA A 58 36.77 -39.06 28.38
CA ALA A 58 35.76 -39.02 29.44
C ALA A 58 35.26 -40.41 29.89
N THR A 59 35.60 -41.49 29.18
CA THR A 59 35.14 -42.85 29.53
C THR A 59 35.99 -43.43 30.69
N PRO A 60 35.36 -43.84 31.81
CA PRO A 60 36.05 -44.47 32.95
C PRO A 60 36.86 -45.70 32.54
N LYS A 61 38.04 -45.91 33.14
CA LYS A 61 39.01 -46.95 32.72
C LYS A 61 38.40 -48.35 32.70
N ASP A 62 37.52 -48.66 33.64
CA ASP A 62 36.90 -49.99 33.81
C ASP A 62 35.89 -50.32 32.71
N LYS A 63 35.40 -49.31 31.98
CA LYS A 63 34.45 -49.48 30.87
C LYS A 63 35.13 -49.48 29.51
N ARG A 64 36.43 -49.18 29.41
CA ARG A 64 37.13 -49.09 28.11
C ARG A 64 37.26 -50.43 27.38
N GLY A 65 37.48 -51.52 28.13
CA GLY A 65 37.58 -52.88 27.58
C GLY A 65 36.30 -53.36 26.91
N PRO A 66 35.16 -53.37 27.61
CA PRO A 66 33.86 -53.74 27.04
C PRO A 66 33.46 -52.90 25.83
N THR A 67 33.73 -51.59 25.86
CA THR A 67 33.40 -50.70 24.72
C THR A 67 34.26 -51.00 23.49
N LEU A 68 35.56 -51.30 23.68
CA LEU A 68 36.43 -51.73 22.56
C LEU A 68 35.96 -53.06 21.97
N PHE A 69 35.58 -54.01 22.82
CA PHE A 69 35.07 -55.31 22.37
C PHE A 69 33.78 -55.16 21.57
N LEU A 70 32.84 -54.32 22.03
CA LEU A 70 31.60 -54.03 21.31
C LEU A 70 31.88 -53.37 19.94
N VAL A 71 32.77 -52.38 19.90
CA VAL A 71 33.15 -51.73 18.63
C VAL A 71 33.79 -52.73 17.66
N ALA A 72 34.70 -53.58 18.16
CA ALA A 72 35.33 -54.61 17.34
C ALA A 72 34.31 -55.64 16.82
N ALA A 73 33.33 -56.04 17.64
CA ALA A 73 32.25 -56.94 17.24
C ALA A 73 31.36 -56.31 16.15
N CYS A 74 31.01 -55.03 16.28
CA CYS A 74 30.26 -54.30 15.25
C CYS A 74 31.05 -54.21 13.94
N VAL A 75 32.35 -53.89 13.98
CA VAL A 75 33.21 -53.86 12.78
C VAL A 75 33.27 -55.23 12.12
N LEU A 76 33.41 -56.30 12.90
CA LEU A 76 33.42 -57.67 12.38
C LEU A 76 32.09 -58.04 11.72
N ALA A 77 30.95 -57.68 12.32
CA ALA A 77 29.63 -57.89 11.74
C ALA A 77 29.45 -57.16 10.40
N PHE A 78 29.89 -55.90 10.31
CA PHE A 78 29.88 -55.14 9.05
C PHE A 78 30.85 -55.71 8.00
N ALA A 79 31.98 -56.30 8.41
CA ALA A 79 32.93 -56.91 7.50
C ALA A 79 32.42 -58.24 6.89
N LEU A 80 31.55 -58.95 7.61
CA LEU A 80 30.98 -60.24 7.17
C LEU A 80 29.70 -60.07 6.33
N MET A 81 29.06 -58.90 6.32
CA MET A 81 27.91 -58.62 5.47
C MET A 81 28.31 -58.31 4.02
N PRO A 82 27.62 -58.88 3.01
CA PRO A 82 27.82 -58.46 1.63
C PRO A 82 27.53 -56.96 1.50
N TYR A 83 28.45 -56.23 0.86
CA TYR A 83 28.43 -54.75 0.75
C TYR A 83 28.58 -53.97 2.06
N GLY A 84 28.84 -54.62 3.21
CA GLY A 84 28.90 -53.95 4.51
C GLY A 84 30.00 -52.89 4.62
N GLY A 85 31.16 -53.09 3.97
CA GLY A 85 32.20 -52.06 3.87
C GLY A 85 31.77 -50.82 3.09
N LEU A 86 30.95 -50.99 2.04
CA LEU A 86 30.45 -49.89 1.22
C LEU A 86 29.35 -49.11 1.97
N ILE A 87 28.48 -49.82 2.68
CA ILE A 87 27.46 -49.22 3.58
C ILE A 87 28.14 -48.44 4.70
N ALA A 88 29.18 -48.98 5.33
CA ALA A 88 29.94 -48.29 6.37
C ALA A 88 30.56 -46.98 5.83
N LEU A 89 31.17 -47.03 4.65
CA LEU A 89 31.74 -45.85 4.00
C LEU A 89 30.67 -44.78 3.71
N VAL A 90 29.54 -45.16 3.11
CA VAL A 90 28.43 -44.23 2.80
C VAL A 90 27.84 -43.63 4.09
N THR A 91 27.69 -44.43 5.14
CA THR A 91 27.15 -43.97 6.43
C THR A 91 28.09 -42.97 7.10
N VAL A 92 29.40 -43.24 7.08
CA VAL A 92 30.41 -42.31 7.61
C VAL A 92 30.47 -41.02 6.79
N MET A 93 30.43 -41.11 5.46
CA MET A 93 30.41 -39.92 4.59
C MET A 93 29.13 -39.10 4.79
N GLY A 94 27.97 -39.74 4.94
CA GLY A 94 26.70 -39.08 5.23
C GLY A 94 26.71 -38.37 6.59
N ALA A 95 27.23 -39.04 7.63
CA ALA A 95 27.37 -38.45 8.96
C ALA A 95 28.36 -37.27 8.97
N ALA A 96 29.48 -37.38 8.25
CA ALA A 96 30.47 -36.32 8.09
C ALA A 96 29.90 -35.13 7.29
N ALA A 97 29.17 -35.37 6.19
CA ALA A 97 28.50 -34.31 5.45
C ALA A 97 27.43 -33.61 6.31
N TRP A 98 26.64 -34.37 7.08
CA TRP A 98 25.61 -33.80 7.96
C TRP A 98 26.19 -32.92 9.06
N THR A 99 27.28 -33.37 9.70
CA THR A 99 27.95 -32.64 10.78
C THR A 99 28.86 -31.51 10.30
N GLY A 100 29.38 -31.62 9.07
CA GLY A 100 30.24 -30.62 8.44
C GLY A 100 29.51 -29.46 7.77
N ARG A 101 28.18 -29.56 7.57
CA ARG A 101 27.38 -28.43 7.08
C ARG A 101 27.54 -27.25 8.02
N GLU A 102 27.77 -26.07 7.45
CA GLU A 102 27.76 -24.82 8.20
C GLU A 102 26.39 -24.63 8.83
N ARG A 103 26.29 -24.97 10.11
CA ARG A 103 25.32 -24.32 10.97
C ARG A 103 25.98 -23.02 11.38
N THR A 104 25.45 -21.90 10.90
CA THR A 104 25.72 -20.60 11.50
C THR A 104 25.58 -20.78 13.02
N PRO A 105 26.67 -20.60 13.80
CA PRO A 105 26.55 -20.66 15.25
C PRO A 105 25.50 -19.63 15.65
N VAL A 106 24.53 -20.06 16.47
CA VAL A 106 23.51 -19.17 17.02
C VAL A 106 24.24 -18.00 17.69
N LYS A 107 24.03 -16.78 17.19
CA LYS A 107 24.63 -15.55 17.73
C LYS A 107 24.18 -15.43 19.18
N THR A 108 25.05 -15.78 20.13
CA THR A 108 24.76 -15.65 21.56
C THR A 108 25.08 -14.22 21.98
N GLY A 109 24.05 -13.38 21.99
CA GLY A 109 24.15 -11.99 22.45
C GLY A 109 24.53 -10.97 21.36
N PRO A 110 24.39 -9.68 21.68
CA PRO A 110 24.69 -8.59 20.77
C PRO A 110 26.20 -8.48 20.55
N ASP A 111 26.60 -8.07 19.35
CA ASP A 111 28.00 -7.70 19.09
C ASP A 111 28.38 -6.36 19.77
N GLU A 112 29.64 -5.97 19.68
CA GLU A 112 30.13 -4.74 20.32
C GLU A 112 29.42 -3.48 19.80
N ALA A 113 29.06 -3.45 18.51
CA ALA A 113 28.39 -2.31 17.90
C ALA A 113 26.91 -2.25 18.35
N GLU A 114 26.23 -3.39 18.36
CA GLU A 114 24.87 -3.55 18.89
C GLU A 114 24.79 -3.16 20.38
N THR A 115 25.76 -3.60 21.18
CA THR A 115 25.88 -3.24 22.59
C THR A 115 26.10 -1.73 22.77
N ALA A 116 26.95 -1.11 21.95
CA ALA A 116 27.17 0.34 21.97
C ALA A 116 25.89 1.12 21.61
N ARG A 117 25.08 0.62 20.66
CA ARG A 117 23.77 1.21 20.33
C ARG A 117 22.80 1.14 21.50
N LEU A 118 22.66 -0.03 22.14
CA LEU A 118 21.80 -0.19 23.32
C LEU A 118 22.24 0.75 24.43
N ARG A 119 23.54 0.81 24.75
CA ARG A 119 24.06 1.76 25.75
C ARG A 119 23.74 3.21 25.38
N SER A 120 23.93 3.61 24.13
CA SER A 120 23.61 4.97 23.69
C SER A 120 22.11 5.29 23.79
N LEU A 121 21.24 4.30 23.57
CA LEU A 121 19.79 4.46 23.67
C LEU A 121 19.34 4.52 25.14
N TYR A 122 19.95 3.70 26.00
CA TYR A 122 19.75 3.75 27.46
C TYR A 122 20.11 5.13 28.03
N GLU A 123 21.31 5.64 27.73
CA GLU A 123 21.76 6.96 28.17
C GLU A 123 20.83 8.10 27.71
N ALA A 124 20.22 7.94 26.53
CA ALA A 124 19.28 8.93 26.00
C ALA A 124 17.93 8.92 26.74
N LEU A 125 17.56 7.80 27.37
CA LEU A 125 16.32 7.65 28.14
C LEU A 125 16.46 8.13 29.60
N VAL A 126 17.68 8.18 30.14
CA VAL A 126 17.96 8.61 31.52
C VAL A 126 17.27 9.94 31.89
N PRO A 127 17.30 11.01 31.07
CA PRO A 127 16.66 12.27 31.41
C PRO A 127 15.12 12.20 31.56
N TYR A 128 14.49 11.17 31.03
CA TYR A 128 13.04 11.02 31.02
C TYR A 128 12.54 10.02 32.06
N PHE A 129 13.35 9.02 32.39
CA PHE A 129 13.01 7.95 33.32
C PHE A 129 13.73 8.04 34.68
N SER A 130 14.66 8.97 34.88
CA SER A 130 15.32 9.16 36.19
C SER A 130 14.72 10.35 36.94
N VAL A 131 14.52 10.18 38.25
CA VAL A 131 14.21 11.27 39.20
C VAL A 131 15.27 11.32 40.29
N ALA A 132 15.53 12.49 40.87
CA ALA A 132 16.63 12.69 41.83
C ALA A 132 16.37 12.03 43.19
N GLU A 133 15.10 11.79 43.50
CA GLU A 133 14.63 11.26 44.77
C GLU A 133 14.65 9.72 44.85
N ASP A 134 14.92 9.04 43.73
CA ASP A 134 15.00 7.57 43.66
C ASP A 134 16.36 7.09 44.18
N PRO A 135 16.42 6.31 45.28
CA PRO A 135 17.68 5.83 45.84
C PRO A 135 18.35 4.71 45.00
N GLY A 136 17.64 4.13 44.03
CA GLY A 136 18.16 3.06 43.18
C GLY A 136 17.53 3.07 41.79
N PRO A 137 17.75 4.14 41.00
CA PRO A 137 17.02 4.33 39.75
C PRO A 137 17.41 3.28 38.71
N LEU A 138 16.39 2.72 38.05
CA LEU A 138 16.57 1.80 36.92
C LEU A 138 17.37 2.46 35.78
N PHE A 139 17.21 3.78 35.62
CA PHE A 139 17.93 4.59 34.65
C PHE A 139 18.88 5.56 35.37
N SER A 140 20.18 5.41 35.15
CA SER A 140 21.21 6.32 35.66
C SER A 140 22.34 6.46 34.64
N HIS A 141 23.01 7.62 34.61
CA HIS A 141 24.18 7.80 33.75
C HIS A 141 25.30 6.82 34.14
N GLY A 142 25.81 6.08 33.16
CA GLY A 142 26.77 4.98 33.38
C GLY A 142 26.15 3.72 33.99
N GLY A 143 24.82 3.65 34.08
CA GLY A 143 24.07 2.52 34.59
C GLY A 143 24.09 1.30 33.65
N ASP A 144 23.60 0.18 34.17
CA ASP A 144 23.51 -1.08 33.44
C ASP A 144 22.19 -1.16 32.65
N TRP A 145 22.31 -1.20 31.32
CA TRP A 145 21.17 -1.23 30.41
C TRP A 145 20.47 -2.61 30.39
N GLU A 146 21.13 -3.69 30.80
CA GLU A 146 20.58 -5.07 30.72
C GLU A 146 19.31 -5.24 31.56
N LYS A 147 19.19 -4.49 32.67
CA LYS A 147 18.00 -4.50 33.52
C LYS A 147 16.83 -3.73 32.93
N ALA A 148 17.11 -2.69 32.14
CA ALA A 148 16.10 -1.84 31.52
C ALA A 148 15.59 -2.43 30.20
N PHE A 149 16.45 -3.12 29.43
CA PHE A 149 16.08 -3.74 28.17
C PHE A 149 15.93 -5.25 28.31
N SER A 150 14.69 -5.67 28.59
CA SER A 150 14.35 -7.08 28.84
C SER A 150 14.27 -7.94 27.57
N GLY A 151 14.32 -7.32 26.38
CA GLY A 151 14.38 -8.02 25.10
C GLY A 151 14.77 -7.09 23.96
N TYR A 152 15.58 -7.57 23.02
CA TYR A 152 16.00 -6.82 21.84
C TYR A 152 16.29 -7.76 20.69
N GLU A 153 16.01 -7.29 19.47
CA GLU A 153 16.31 -8.00 18.23
C GLU A 153 16.95 -7.02 17.23
N PHE A 154 17.94 -7.52 16.49
CA PHE A 154 18.63 -6.79 15.44
C PHE A 154 18.46 -7.52 14.11
N ASP A 155 18.48 -6.77 13.00
CA ASP A 155 18.59 -7.35 11.66
C ASP A 155 20.04 -7.70 11.29
N GLY A 156 20.22 -8.25 10.08
CA GLY A 156 21.54 -8.61 9.56
C GLY A 156 22.52 -7.44 9.41
N ASP A 157 22.04 -6.19 9.43
CA ASP A 157 22.85 -4.98 9.36
C ASP A 157 23.14 -4.39 10.76
N GLY A 158 22.74 -5.08 11.83
CA GLY A 158 22.92 -4.65 13.22
C GLY A 158 22.06 -3.44 13.60
N ARG A 159 20.91 -3.24 12.93
CA ARG A 159 19.90 -2.23 13.28
C ARG A 159 18.78 -2.86 14.10
N LEU A 160 18.29 -2.09 15.06
CA LEU A 160 17.27 -2.54 16.01
C LEU A 160 15.93 -2.76 15.29
N THR A 161 15.39 -3.98 15.37
CA THR A 161 14.07 -4.34 14.82
C THR A 161 13.02 -4.49 15.91
N ARG A 162 13.44 -4.81 17.13
CA ARG A 162 12.57 -4.88 18.30
C ARG A 162 13.32 -4.47 19.55
N LEU A 163 12.66 -3.73 20.43
CA LEU A 163 13.17 -3.36 21.75
C LEU A 163 12.05 -3.37 22.78
N GLN A 164 12.26 -4.08 23.87
CA GLN A 164 11.39 -4.09 25.02
C GLN A 164 12.06 -3.33 26.16
N VAL A 165 11.47 -2.19 26.52
CA VAL A 165 11.94 -1.30 27.57
C VAL A 165 11.03 -1.46 28.78
N THR A 166 11.62 -1.77 29.94
CA THR A 166 10.94 -1.64 31.22
C THR A 166 11.19 -0.24 31.76
N TYR A 167 10.12 0.50 32.06
CA TYR A 167 10.21 1.85 32.60
C TYR A 167 9.81 1.91 34.08
N PRO A 168 10.21 2.95 34.83
CA PRO A 168 9.87 3.05 36.24
C PRO A 168 8.39 3.37 36.46
N ALA A 169 7.81 2.86 37.55
CA ALA A 169 6.39 3.01 37.87
C ALA A 169 5.93 4.46 38.14
N TYR A 170 6.87 5.39 38.36
CA TYR A 170 6.58 6.82 38.52
C TYR A 170 6.53 7.59 37.19
N PHE A 171 6.87 6.96 36.07
CA PHE A 171 6.76 7.60 34.76
C PHE A 171 5.28 7.85 34.44
N THR A 172 4.95 9.06 33.97
CA THR A 172 3.56 9.44 33.64
C THR A 172 3.14 8.89 32.28
N ASP A 173 3.07 7.57 32.17
CA ASP A 173 2.64 6.92 30.93
C ASP A 173 1.19 7.24 30.58
N SER A 174 0.29 7.52 31.52
CA SER A 174 -1.09 7.95 31.22
C SER A 174 -1.19 9.28 30.43
N GLU A 175 -0.11 10.08 30.39
CA GLU A 175 -0.05 11.33 29.64
C GLU A 175 0.45 11.11 28.20
N ALA A 176 -0.38 11.40 27.20
CA ALA A 176 -0.02 11.26 25.78
C ALA A 176 1.25 12.03 25.40
N ALA A 177 1.44 13.23 25.97
CA ALA A 177 2.64 14.04 25.74
C ALA A 177 3.92 13.37 26.26
N SER A 178 3.84 12.60 27.35
CA SER A 178 4.96 11.84 27.90
C SER A 178 5.31 10.66 27.01
N ARG A 179 4.33 9.88 26.54
CA ARG A 179 4.55 8.81 25.55
C ARG A 179 5.18 9.34 24.27
N ALA A 180 4.62 10.39 23.70
CA ALA A 180 5.10 10.99 22.45
C ALA A 180 6.55 11.51 22.53
N ARG A 181 7.04 11.92 23.72
CA ARG A 181 8.45 12.28 23.91
C ARG A 181 9.36 11.05 23.80
N ILE A 182 8.98 9.94 24.45
CA ILE A 182 9.75 8.69 24.40
C ILE A 182 9.74 8.09 22.99
N GLU A 183 8.58 8.03 22.34
CA GLU A 183 8.45 7.51 20.97
C GLU A 183 9.31 8.30 19.98
N ARG A 184 9.29 9.64 20.05
CA ARG A 184 10.15 10.49 19.20
C ARG A 184 11.64 10.24 19.46
N LEU A 185 12.05 10.09 20.71
CA LEU A 185 13.43 9.80 21.08
C LEU A 185 13.88 8.45 20.50
N LEU A 186 13.09 7.39 20.74
CA LEU A 186 13.38 6.05 20.26
C LEU A 186 13.41 5.97 18.74
N HIS A 187 12.46 6.61 18.07
CA HIS A 187 12.47 6.75 16.61
C HIS A 187 13.75 7.41 16.10
N ALA A 188 14.15 8.54 16.70
CA ALA A 188 15.35 9.27 16.31
C ALA A 188 16.64 8.46 16.51
N LYS A 189 16.71 7.64 17.56
CA LYS A 189 17.90 6.84 17.92
C LYS A 189 17.97 5.49 17.21
N SER A 190 16.84 4.92 16.77
CA SER A 190 16.78 3.60 16.13
C SER A 190 17.01 3.65 14.61
N GLY A 191 16.91 4.85 14.00
CA GLY A 191 17.26 5.12 12.61
C GLY A 191 16.07 5.53 11.76
N ARG A 192 16.34 6.41 10.77
CA ARG A 192 15.33 6.94 9.83
C ARG A 192 15.00 5.94 8.72
N GLY A 193 13.84 6.13 8.08
CA GLY A 193 13.40 5.35 6.93
C GLY A 193 12.71 4.03 7.27
N ARG A 194 12.37 3.80 8.55
CA ARG A 194 11.56 2.68 9.02
C ARG A 194 10.32 3.18 9.72
N GLU A 195 9.28 2.39 9.61
CA GLU A 195 8.03 2.60 10.34
C GLU A 195 8.06 1.77 11.61
N TYR A 196 7.93 2.44 12.76
CA TYR A 196 7.95 1.81 14.07
C TYR A 196 6.55 1.85 14.67
N HIS A 197 6.21 0.77 15.37
CA HIS A 197 5.05 0.65 16.23
C HIS A 197 5.50 0.64 17.69
N PHE A 198 4.76 1.35 18.53
CA PHE A 198 5.02 1.45 19.97
C PHE A 198 3.81 0.93 20.74
N ALA A 199 3.98 -0.20 21.42
CA ALA A 199 2.97 -0.80 22.27
C ALA A 199 3.31 -0.54 23.74
N TRP A 200 2.46 0.24 24.41
CA TRP A 200 2.56 0.52 25.84
C TRP A 200 1.71 -0.47 26.64
N ASP A 201 2.33 -1.11 27.63
CA ASP A 201 1.71 -1.97 28.64
C ASP A 201 1.84 -1.24 29.98
N GLU A 202 0.82 -0.44 30.29
CA GLU A 202 0.74 0.42 31.48
C GLU A 202 0.78 -0.42 32.77
N GLU A 203 0.05 -1.54 32.80
CA GLU A 203 0.01 -2.43 33.98
C GLU A 203 1.38 -3.07 34.25
N GLY A 204 2.12 -3.42 33.18
CA GLY A 204 3.45 -4.03 33.28
C GLY A 204 4.60 -3.04 33.37
N ASN A 205 4.37 -1.73 33.22
CA ASN A 205 5.39 -0.71 33.01
C ASN A 205 6.36 -1.07 31.87
N ARG A 206 5.82 -1.49 30.72
CA ARG A 206 6.61 -1.94 29.57
C ARG A 206 6.25 -1.20 28.29
N LEU A 207 7.27 -0.85 27.53
CA LEU A 207 7.14 -0.34 26.18
C LEU A 207 7.81 -1.32 25.22
N VAL A 208 7.07 -1.79 24.22
CA VAL A 208 7.62 -2.58 23.12
C VAL A 208 7.64 -1.73 21.86
N MET A 209 8.84 -1.44 21.37
CA MET A 209 9.07 -0.87 20.05
C MET A 209 9.35 -2.00 19.06
N SER A 210 8.65 -2.01 17.93
CA SER A 210 8.86 -2.98 16.83
C SER A 210 8.87 -2.28 15.48
N VAL A 211 9.77 -2.70 14.60
CA VAL A 211 9.77 -2.30 13.19
C VAL A 211 8.67 -3.07 12.46
N LEU A 212 7.83 -2.36 11.73
CA LEU A 212 6.80 -2.97 10.90
C LEU A 212 7.34 -3.35 9.52
N GLY A 213 6.80 -4.45 8.98
CA GLY A 213 7.04 -4.82 7.60
C GLY A 213 6.53 -3.76 6.64
N ALA A 214 7.18 -3.64 5.48
CA ALA A 214 6.64 -2.85 4.38
C ALA A 214 5.32 -3.48 3.92
N LEU A 215 4.29 -2.66 3.73
CA LEU A 215 3.05 -3.17 3.12
C LEU A 215 3.32 -3.42 1.63
N PRO A 216 2.68 -4.45 1.03
CA PRO A 216 2.91 -4.86 -0.35
C PRO A 216 2.49 -3.78 -1.36
N THR A 217 3.41 -3.35 -2.23
CA THR A 217 3.15 -2.36 -3.29
C THR A 217 2.76 -2.99 -4.63
N SER A 218 2.86 -4.32 -4.74
CA SER A 218 2.66 -5.09 -5.97
C SER A 218 1.20 -5.51 -6.21
N ILE A 219 0.29 -5.21 -5.27
CA ILE A 219 -1.14 -5.41 -5.47
C ILE A 219 -1.66 -4.31 -6.40
N GLY A 220 -2.03 -4.69 -7.62
CA GLY A 220 -2.59 -3.79 -8.63
C GLY A 220 -4.11 -3.79 -8.69
N ALA A 221 -4.63 -3.05 -9.66
CA ALA A 221 -6.03 -3.01 -10.03
C ALA A 221 -6.55 -4.42 -10.36
N GLN A 222 -7.62 -4.83 -9.71
CA GLN A 222 -8.29 -6.11 -9.95
C GLN A 222 -9.73 -6.06 -9.43
N ARG A 223 -10.51 -7.11 -9.68
CA ARG A 223 -11.81 -7.28 -9.03
C ARG A 223 -11.60 -7.80 -7.62
N PHE A 224 -11.87 -6.96 -6.62
CA PHE A 224 -11.84 -7.38 -5.23
C PHE A 224 -13.16 -8.04 -4.83
N VAL A 225 -13.08 -9.22 -4.21
CA VAL A 225 -14.27 -9.95 -3.75
C VAL A 225 -14.71 -9.36 -2.41
N THR A 226 -15.75 -8.52 -2.43
CA THR A 226 -16.31 -7.87 -1.23
C THR A 226 -17.83 -8.11 -1.11
N ALA A 227 -18.41 -7.76 0.03
CA ALA A 227 -19.87 -7.80 0.18
C ALA A 227 -20.53 -6.60 -0.54
N PRO A 228 -21.83 -6.66 -0.88
CA PRO A 228 -22.53 -5.53 -1.48
C PRO A 228 -22.44 -4.25 -0.62
N GLY A 229 -22.06 -3.14 -1.26
CA GLY A 229 -21.84 -1.86 -0.58
C GLY A 229 -20.49 -1.76 0.15
N GLU A 230 -19.53 -2.62 -0.17
CA GLU A 230 -18.16 -2.56 0.34
C GLU A 230 -17.16 -2.26 -0.76
N THR A 231 -16.29 -1.26 -0.51
CA THR A 231 -15.23 -0.82 -1.42
C THR A 231 -13.88 -0.98 -0.72
N VAL A 232 -12.92 -1.60 -1.39
CA VAL A 232 -11.54 -1.73 -0.90
C VAL A 232 -10.80 -0.42 -1.15
N LEU A 233 -10.31 0.22 -0.09
CA LEU A 233 -9.44 1.39 -0.18
C LEU A 233 -7.98 0.97 -0.37
N GLY A 234 -7.60 -0.20 0.13
CA GLY A 234 -6.25 -0.75 0.04
C GLY A 234 -6.02 -1.85 1.07
N PHE A 235 -4.76 -2.10 1.40
CA PHE A 235 -4.33 -3.21 2.25
C PHE A 235 -3.51 -2.72 3.44
N THR A 236 -3.59 -3.44 4.56
CA THR A 236 -2.99 -3.06 5.84
C THR A 236 -2.19 -4.22 6.45
N ASP A 237 -1.83 -4.13 7.72
CA ASP A 237 -1.14 -5.21 8.43
C ASP A 237 -2.07 -6.39 8.74
N GLY A 238 -1.50 -7.59 8.80
CA GLY A 238 -2.28 -8.83 9.01
C GLY A 238 -3.10 -8.84 10.29
N ASP A 239 -2.56 -8.26 11.37
CA ASP A 239 -3.20 -8.24 12.69
C ASP A 239 -4.17 -7.07 12.86
N ALA A 240 -4.21 -6.13 11.90
CA ALA A 240 -5.01 -4.91 12.01
C ALA A 240 -6.48 -5.12 11.65
N VAL A 241 -6.82 -6.19 10.93
CA VAL A 241 -8.19 -6.53 10.52
C VAL A 241 -8.45 -8.03 10.64
N GLN A 242 -9.71 -8.40 10.88
CA GLN A 242 -10.09 -9.80 11.15
C GLN A 242 -10.33 -10.65 9.90
N ARG A 243 -10.51 -10.01 8.74
CA ARG A 243 -10.82 -10.70 7.47
C ARG A 243 -9.72 -10.46 6.45
N THR A 244 -9.57 -11.41 5.54
CA THR A 244 -8.73 -11.27 4.35
C THR A 244 -9.58 -11.35 3.09
N VAL A 245 -9.03 -10.86 1.98
CA VAL A 245 -9.57 -11.05 0.63
C VAL A 245 -8.49 -11.64 -0.28
N PRO A 246 -8.86 -12.53 -1.21
CA PRO A 246 -7.91 -13.05 -2.18
C PRO A 246 -7.48 -11.94 -3.14
N VAL A 247 -6.18 -11.82 -3.37
CA VAL A 247 -5.58 -10.86 -4.30
C VAL A 247 -4.53 -11.52 -5.18
N HIS A 248 -4.44 -11.05 -6.41
CA HIS A 248 -3.26 -11.20 -7.24
C HIS A 248 -2.21 -10.17 -6.80
N ASP A 249 -1.04 -10.68 -6.43
CA ASP A 249 0.11 -9.93 -5.96
C ASP A 249 1.33 -10.34 -6.81
N GLY A 250 1.58 -9.58 -7.87
CA GLY A 250 2.45 -10.01 -8.97
C GLY A 250 1.97 -11.33 -9.57
N ASP A 251 2.86 -12.32 -9.65
CA ASP A 251 2.57 -13.65 -10.19
C ASP A 251 1.96 -14.62 -9.16
N THR A 252 1.70 -14.15 -7.93
CA THR A 252 1.19 -14.99 -6.84
C THR A 252 -0.24 -14.61 -6.47
N THR A 253 -1.03 -15.60 -6.07
CA THR A 253 -2.34 -15.34 -5.44
C THR A 253 -2.24 -15.61 -3.97
N ARG A 254 -2.66 -14.66 -3.14
CA ARG A 254 -2.65 -14.80 -1.68
C ARG A 254 -3.79 -14.02 -1.03
N ASP A 255 -4.07 -14.36 0.21
CA ASP A 255 -4.97 -13.59 1.04
C ASP A 255 -4.28 -12.36 1.60
N ALA A 256 -4.94 -11.20 1.52
CA ALA A 256 -4.45 -9.94 2.04
C ALA A 256 -5.49 -9.25 2.92
N PRO A 257 -5.08 -8.62 4.03
CA PRO A 257 -5.95 -7.87 4.94
C PRO A 257 -6.44 -6.54 4.31
N PRO A 258 -7.72 -6.39 3.94
CA PRO A 258 -8.21 -5.21 3.25
C PRO A 258 -8.69 -4.13 4.23
N VAL A 259 -8.41 -2.88 3.89
CA VAL A 259 -9.10 -1.72 4.45
C VAL A 259 -10.37 -1.49 3.63
N VAL A 260 -11.51 -1.87 4.21
CA VAL A 260 -12.80 -1.84 3.52
C VAL A 260 -13.67 -0.71 4.03
N TRP A 261 -14.09 0.15 3.12
CA TRP A 261 -15.05 1.21 3.35
C TRP A 261 -16.45 0.76 2.96
N ARG A 262 -17.42 0.99 3.84
CA ARG A 262 -18.82 0.62 3.63
C ARG A 262 -19.63 1.82 3.15
N THR A 263 -20.45 1.63 2.14
CA THR A 263 -21.32 2.66 1.54
C THR A 263 -22.80 2.23 1.54
N GLY A 264 -23.66 3.09 1.01
CA GLY A 264 -25.10 2.84 0.91
C GLY A 264 -25.89 3.13 2.19
N ALA A 265 -27.18 2.82 2.18
CA ALA A 265 -28.15 3.28 3.19
C ALA A 265 -27.87 2.81 4.63
N ARG A 266 -27.12 1.72 4.81
CA ARG A 266 -26.74 1.19 6.13
C ARG A 266 -25.41 1.73 6.65
N SER A 267 -24.61 2.39 5.81
CA SER A 267 -23.33 2.97 6.24
C SER A 267 -23.54 4.22 7.09
N THR A 268 -22.77 4.34 8.16
CA THR A 268 -22.68 5.55 9.00
C THR A 268 -21.67 6.55 8.44
N GLU A 269 -20.79 6.13 7.53
CA GLU A 269 -19.77 6.95 6.87
C GLU A 269 -19.91 6.85 5.33
N PRO A 270 -20.97 7.38 4.72
CA PRO A 270 -21.27 7.21 3.30
C PRO A 270 -20.37 8.01 2.35
N HIS A 271 -19.52 8.89 2.87
CA HIS A 271 -18.70 9.84 2.11
C HIS A 271 -17.24 9.77 2.57
N LEU A 272 -16.32 9.95 1.61
CA LEU A 272 -14.89 9.79 1.81
C LEU A 272 -14.14 11.08 1.45
N LEU A 273 -13.22 11.47 2.34
CA LEU A 273 -12.23 12.52 2.07
C LEU A 273 -10.84 11.89 2.01
N VAL A 274 -10.10 12.13 0.93
CA VAL A 274 -8.71 11.71 0.75
C VAL A 274 -7.84 12.94 0.65
N ILE A 275 -6.79 13.01 1.46
CA ILE A 275 -5.82 14.09 1.44
C ILE A 275 -4.45 13.51 1.12
N GLY A 276 -3.68 14.17 0.27
CA GLY A 276 -2.31 13.75 0.02
C GLY A 276 -1.46 14.82 -0.64
N GLN A 277 -0.15 14.64 -0.59
CA GLN A 277 0.78 15.48 -1.35
C GLN A 277 0.73 15.13 -2.85
N PRO A 278 1.19 16.01 -3.76
CA PRO A 278 1.42 15.64 -5.15
C PRO A 278 2.23 14.35 -5.26
N GLY A 279 1.83 13.42 -6.15
CA GLY A 279 2.51 12.14 -6.33
C GLY A 279 2.23 11.09 -5.24
N SER A 280 1.40 11.39 -4.22
CA SER A 280 1.06 10.45 -3.15
C SER A 280 0.15 9.29 -3.57
N GLY A 281 -0.44 9.33 -4.77
CA GLY A 281 -1.34 8.29 -5.28
C GLY A 281 -2.83 8.51 -4.98
N THR A 282 -3.26 9.74 -4.65
CA THR A 282 -4.70 10.09 -4.48
C THR A 282 -5.52 9.78 -5.72
N THR A 283 -5.05 10.17 -6.91
CA THR A 283 -5.69 9.88 -8.20
C THR A 283 -5.76 8.37 -8.47
N THR A 284 -4.73 7.62 -8.08
CA THR A 284 -4.74 6.14 -8.17
C THR A 284 -5.82 5.53 -7.26
N LEU A 285 -5.96 6.02 -6.03
CA LEU A 285 -7.04 5.59 -5.14
C LEU A 285 -8.42 5.91 -5.74
N MET A 286 -8.59 7.12 -6.26
CA MET A 286 -9.85 7.55 -6.85
C MET A 286 -10.23 6.73 -8.09
N ARG A 287 -9.27 6.41 -8.96
CA ARG A 287 -9.45 5.50 -10.10
C ARG A 287 -9.80 4.08 -9.64
N SER A 288 -9.14 3.57 -8.60
CA SER A 288 -9.47 2.27 -8.00
C SER A 288 -10.91 2.22 -7.46
N ILE A 289 -11.35 3.29 -6.79
CA ILE A 289 -12.74 3.41 -6.32
C ILE A 289 -13.71 3.49 -7.49
N ALA A 290 -13.40 4.26 -8.53
CA ALA A 290 -14.24 4.38 -9.74
C ALA A 290 -14.47 3.02 -10.41
N LEU A 291 -13.40 2.24 -10.62
CA LEU A 291 -13.49 0.90 -11.21
C LEU A 291 -14.32 -0.08 -10.36
N GLN A 292 -14.24 0.02 -9.03
CA GLN A 292 -15.08 -0.77 -8.13
C GLN A 292 -16.56 -0.32 -8.17
N ALA A 293 -16.80 0.99 -8.18
CA ALA A 293 -18.15 1.57 -8.22
C ALA A 293 -18.90 1.21 -9.50
N LEU A 294 -18.23 1.23 -10.65
CA LEU A 294 -18.80 0.92 -11.97
C LEU A 294 -19.34 -0.51 -12.11
N GLN A 295 -18.94 -1.44 -11.24
CA GLN A 295 -19.48 -2.80 -11.25
C GLN A 295 -20.97 -2.84 -10.93
N HIS A 296 -21.46 -1.88 -10.12
CA HIS A 296 -22.81 -1.91 -9.58
C HIS A 296 -23.53 -0.57 -9.56
N GLY A 297 -22.86 0.52 -9.91
CA GLY A 297 -23.39 1.88 -9.84
C GLY A 297 -23.03 2.72 -11.06
N ASP A 298 -23.40 3.99 -10.97
CA ASP A 298 -23.12 5.00 -11.97
C ASP A 298 -22.20 6.06 -11.33
N ILE A 299 -21.26 6.60 -12.10
CA ILE A 299 -20.26 7.54 -11.59
C ILE A 299 -20.30 8.86 -12.37
N LEU A 300 -19.92 9.92 -11.68
CA LEU A 300 -19.75 11.26 -12.21
C LEU A 300 -18.44 11.81 -11.65
N ILE A 301 -17.56 12.26 -12.54
CA ILE A 301 -16.20 12.69 -12.19
C ILE A 301 -16.05 14.17 -12.49
N VAL A 302 -15.51 14.91 -11.53
CA VAL A 302 -15.11 16.30 -11.67
C VAL A 302 -13.64 16.42 -11.31
N GLU A 303 -12.80 16.78 -12.27
CA GLU A 303 -11.36 16.93 -12.13
C GLU A 303 -10.96 18.41 -12.15
N GLY A 304 -10.63 18.98 -10.99
CA GLY A 304 -10.15 20.35 -10.88
C GLY A 304 -8.73 20.57 -11.40
N GLY A 305 -7.97 19.48 -11.57
CA GLY A 305 -6.58 19.52 -12.04
C GLY A 305 -6.39 19.81 -13.52
N GLY A 306 -7.40 19.54 -14.35
CA GLY A 306 -7.31 19.70 -15.81
C GLY A 306 -6.27 18.81 -16.50
N THR A 307 -5.81 17.75 -15.85
CA THR A 307 -4.73 16.87 -16.33
C THR A 307 -5.24 15.73 -17.21
N GLY A 308 -6.54 15.42 -17.16
CA GLY A 308 -7.14 14.36 -17.97
C GLY A 308 -6.92 12.96 -17.39
N GLU A 309 -6.62 12.86 -16.11
CA GLU A 309 -6.30 11.61 -15.38
C GLU A 309 -7.40 10.55 -15.47
N TYR A 310 -8.63 10.97 -15.78
CA TYR A 310 -9.81 10.11 -15.86
C TYR A 310 -10.29 9.88 -17.29
N ALA A 311 -9.53 10.29 -18.32
CA ALA A 311 -9.92 10.15 -19.73
C ALA A 311 -10.20 8.69 -20.16
N CYS A 312 -9.60 7.70 -19.50
CA CYS A 312 -9.87 6.28 -19.74
C CYS A 312 -11.32 5.84 -19.45
N LEU A 313 -12.04 6.61 -18.64
CA LEU A 313 -13.42 6.36 -18.22
C LEU A 313 -14.45 7.05 -19.12
N THR A 314 -14.06 8.00 -19.96
CA THR A 314 -14.98 8.74 -20.84
C THR A 314 -15.70 7.80 -21.82
N GLY A 315 -17.03 7.93 -21.90
CA GLY A 315 -17.87 7.15 -22.82
C GLY A 315 -18.01 5.67 -22.44
N ARG A 316 -17.69 5.30 -21.20
CA ARG A 316 -17.85 3.94 -20.68
C ARG A 316 -19.23 3.77 -20.06
N ASP A 317 -19.76 2.55 -20.11
CA ASP A 317 -21.04 2.26 -19.46
C ASP A 317 -21.00 2.55 -17.96
N GLY A 318 -22.06 3.14 -17.42
CA GLY A 318 -22.13 3.63 -16.04
C GLY A 318 -21.37 4.94 -15.76
N VAL A 319 -20.63 5.52 -16.72
CA VAL A 319 -19.98 6.83 -16.54
C VAL A 319 -20.87 7.92 -17.12
N LEU A 320 -21.47 8.73 -16.23
CA LEU A 320 -22.42 9.78 -16.61
C LEU A 320 -21.72 11.02 -17.18
N ALA A 321 -20.60 11.41 -16.59
CA ALA A 321 -19.80 12.56 -17.01
C ALA A 321 -18.37 12.48 -16.47
N VAL A 322 -17.42 13.03 -17.23
CA VAL A 322 -16.04 13.31 -16.81
C VAL A 322 -15.75 14.76 -17.18
N GLU A 323 -15.81 15.65 -16.20
CA GLU A 323 -15.67 17.09 -16.41
C GLU A 323 -14.36 17.62 -15.85
N CYS A 324 -13.62 18.38 -16.65
CA CYS A 324 -12.37 19.02 -16.24
C CYS A 324 -12.43 20.56 -16.25
N GLY A 325 -13.49 21.14 -16.82
CA GLY A 325 -13.68 22.59 -16.94
C GLY A 325 -14.61 23.15 -15.86
N PRO A 326 -14.41 24.40 -15.40
CA PRO A 326 -15.20 24.98 -14.31
C PRO A 326 -16.70 25.11 -14.63
N ALA A 327 -17.05 25.41 -15.88
CA ALA A 327 -18.46 25.50 -16.30
C ALA A 327 -19.14 24.11 -16.30
N GLY A 328 -18.48 23.11 -16.88
CA GLY A 328 -18.95 21.73 -16.89
C GLY A 328 -19.07 21.15 -15.48
N ALA A 329 -18.07 21.41 -14.62
CA ALA A 329 -18.09 21.04 -13.21
C ALA A 329 -19.30 21.63 -12.47
N LEU A 330 -19.59 22.93 -12.66
CA LEU A 330 -20.73 23.58 -12.01
C LEU A 330 -22.05 22.95 -12.46
N THR A 331 -22.29 22.85 -13.77
CA THR A 331 -23.52 22.25 -14.32
C THR A 331 -23.72 20.80 -13.86
N THR A 332 -22.63 20.04 -13.83
CA THR A 332 -22.61 18.64 -13.42
C THR A 332 -22.90 18.47 -11.93
N LEU A 333 -22.39 19.36 -11.08
CA LEU A 333 -22.69 19.35 -9.64
C LEU A 333 -24.09 19.88 -9.32
N GLU A 334 -24.60 20.86 -10.08
CA GLU A 334 -25.99 21.31 -9.99
C GLU A 334 -26.95 20.17 -10.34
N TRP A 335 -26.65 19.42 -11.40
CA TRP A 335 -27.41 18.22 -11.75
C TRP A 335 -27.36 17.19 -10.63
N ALA A 336 -26.18 16.90 -10.07
CA ALA A 336 -26.01 15.91 -9.01
C ALA A 336 -26.77 16.28 -7.72
N ALA A 337 -26.85 17.58 -7.39
CA ALA A 337 -27.67 18.07 -6.29
C ALA A 337 -29.15 17.80 -6.53
N HIS A 338 -29.70 18.20 -7.68
CA HIS A 338 -31.10 17.94 -8.03
C HIS A 338 -31.42 16.45 -8.12
N GLU A 339 -30.50 15.65 -8.66
CA GLU A 339 -30.65 14.20 -8.74
C GLU A 339 -30.71 13.56 -7.35
N THR A 340 -29.90 14.05 -6.39
CA THR A 340 -29.97 13.62 -5.00
C THR A 340 -31.34 13.92 -4.38
N GLU A 341 -31.90 15.11 -4.61
CA GLU A 341 -33.24 15.49 -4.12
C GLU A 341 -34.33 14.62 -4.75
N ARG A 342 -34.26 14.40 -6.07
CA ARG A 342 -35.19 13.54 -6.81
C ARG A 342 -35.20 12.13 -6.23
N ARG A 343 -34.01 11.53 -6.04
CA ARG A 343 -33.84 10.20 -5.43
C ARG A 343 -34.38 10.14 -4.01
N LEU A 344 -34.13 11.17 -3.21
CA LEU A 344 -34.63 11.26 -1.83
C LEU A 344 -36.17 11.27 -1.78
N ILE A 345 -36.81 12.09 -2.62
CA ILE A 345 -38.28 12.19 -2.70
C ILE A 345 -38.87 10.85 -3.17
N ALA A 346 -38.30 10.25 -4.22
CA ALA A 346 -38.77 8.98 -4.76
C ALA A 346 -38.63 7.83 -3.76
N ALA A 347 -37.49 7.72 -3.08
CA ALA A 347 -37.27 6.72 -2.03
C ALA A 347 -38.22 6.90 -0.84
N ASN A 348 -38.49 8.14 -0.44
CA ASN A 348 -39.43 8.43 0.65
C ASN A 348 -40.88 8.08 0.26
N ARG A 349 -41.31 8.42 -0.96
CA ARG A 349 -42.65 8.05 -1.47
C ARG A 349 -42.82 6.53 -1.54
N ALA A 350 -41.83 5.81 -2.07
CA ALA A 350 -41.86 4.35 -2.11
C ALA A 350 -41.98 3.74 -0.70
N ARG A 351 -41.21 4.26 0.26
CA ARG A 351 -41.27 3.83 1.66
C ARG A 351 -42.64 4.09 2.30
N GLN A 352 -43.21 5.28 2.10
CA GLN A 352 -44.53 5.65 2.62
C GLN A 352 -45.65 4.79 2.03
N ALA A 353 -45.53 4.41 0.76
CA ALA A 353 -46.49 3.54 0.08
C ALA A 353 -46.25 2.04 0.33
N GLY A 354 -45.19 1.66 1.06
CA GLY A 354 -44.82 0.25 1.27
C GLY A 354 -44.35 -0.46 -0.01
N HIS A 355 -43.90 0.29 -1.01
CA HIS A 355 -43.42 -0.22 -2.30
C HIS A 355 -41.89 -0.36 -2.32
N PRO A 356 -41.35 -1.27 -3.14
CA PRO A 356 -39.92 -1.31 -3.39
C PRO A 356 -39.44 0.00 -4.01
N VAL A 357 -38.17 0.31 -3.79
CA VAL A 357 -37.52 1.48 -4.39
C VAL A 357 -37.57 1.37 -5.93
N PRO A 358 -37.90 2.45 -6.65
CA PRO A 358 -37.90 2.48 -8.12
C PRO A 358 -36.58 2.03 -8.73
N ASP A 359 -36.64 1.32 -9.86
CA ASP A 359 -35.46 0.72 -10.50
C ASP A 359 -34.40 1.76 -10.89
N ASP A 360 -34.82 2.96 -11.30
CA ASP A 360 -33.95 4.06 -11.74
C ASP A 360 -33.10 4.66 -10.61
N ILE A 361 -33.43 4.39 -9.34
CA ILE A 361 -32.68 4.88 -8.17
C ILE A 361 -32.10 3.74 -7.32
N ARG A 362 -32.24 2.48 -7.78
CA ARG A 362 -31.61 1.31 -7.11
C ARG A 362 -30.10 1.30 -7.29
N ARG A 363 -29.60 1.72 -8.46
CA ARG A 363 -28.16 1.83 -8.71
C ARG A 363 -27.57 3.01 -7.92
N PRO A 364 -26.50 2.82 -7.13
CA PRO A 364 -25.86 3.91 -6.41
C PRO A 364 -25.20 4.90 -7.37
N LEU A 365 -25.33 6.19 -7.07
CA LEU A 365 -24.63 7.27 -7.78
C LEU A 365 -23.37 7.65 -6.99
N TRP A 366 -22.23 7.68 -7.67
CA TRP A 366 -20.95 8.08 -7.11
C TRP A 366 -20.50 9.41 -7.70
N ILE A 367 -20.25 10.39 -6.85
CA ILE A 367 -19.75 11.70 -7.21
C ILE A 367 -18.29 11.73 -6.78
N LEU A 368 -17.38 11.74 -7.74
CA LEU A 368 -15.94 11.70 -7.52
C LEU A 368 -15.37 13.08 -7.87
N LEU A 369 -14.86 13.83 -6.88
CA LEU A 369 -14.24 15.13 -7.07
C LEU A 369 -12.73 15.09 -6.79
N ASP A 370 -11.92 15.43 -7.79
CA ASP A 370 -10.46 15.51 -7.66
C ASP A 370 -10.01 16.97 -7.63
N ARG A 371 -9.42 17.39 -6.50
CA ARG A 371 -8.98 18.76 -6.22
C ARG A 371 -10.07 19.83 -6.43
N PRO A 372 -11.24 19.72 -5.77
CA PRO A 372 -12.31 20.70 -5.90
C PRO A 372 -11.89 22.10 -5.41
N GLY A 373 -10.91 22.23 -4.51
CA GLY A 373 -10.39 23.52 -4.07
C GLY A 373 -9.83 24.38 -5.22
N VAL A 374 -9.25 23.75 -6.26
CA VAL A 374 -8.78 24.47 -7.46
C VAL A 374 -9.94 25.10 -8.22
N LEU A 375 -11.08 24.40 -8.32
CA LEU A 375 -12.27 24.91 -8.98
C LEU A 375 -12.90 26.06 -8.19
N GLY A 376 -12.87 26.02 -6.86
CA GLY A 376 -13.32 27.12 -6.00
C GLY A 376 -12.51 28.39 -6.24
N HIS A 377 -11.18 28.29 -6.33
CA HIS A 377 -10.32 29.43 -6.66
C HIS A 377 -10.61 30.01 -8.06
N LEU A 378 -10.82 29.15 -9.06
CA LEU A 378 -11.20 29.59 -10.41
C LEU A 378 -12.57 30.27 -10.43
N ALA A 379 -13.55 29.71 -9.72
CA ALA A 379 -14.89 30.30 -9.61
C ALA A 379 -14.85 31.67 -8.93
N ALA A 380 -14.07 31.82 -7.85
CA ALA A 380 -13.90 33.10 -7.16
C ALA A 380 -13.27 34.17 -8.05
N ALA A 381 -12.27 33.80 -8.86
CA ALA A 381 -11.65 34.71 -9.83
C ALA A 381 -12.64 35.19 -10.90
N ASP A 382 -13.57 34.33 -11.33
CA ASP A 382 -14.61 34.64 -12.30
C ASP A 382 -15.88 35.27 -11.69
N GLY A 383 -15.92 35.51 -10.38
CA GLY A 383 -17.11 35.99 -9.67
C GLY A 383 -18.30 35.02 -9.71
N ARG A 384 -18.02 33.72 -9.89
CA ARG A 384 -19.01 32.65 -9.95
C ARG A 384 -19.19 31.99 -8.58
N ARG A 385 -20.28 31.24 -8.46
CA ARG A 385 -20.58 30.42 -7.28
C ARG A 385 -19.50 29.36 -7.07
N ASP A 386 -19.09 29.14 -5.83
CA ASP A 386 -18.19 28.06 -5.47
C ASP A 386 -18.88 26.70 -5.70
N PRO A 387 -18.32 25.81 -6.55
CA PRO A 387 -18.87 24.48 -6.78
C PRO A 387 -19.01 23.63 -5.51
N GLN A 388 -18.22 23.88 -4.46
CA GLN A 388 -18.33 23.15 -3.19
C GLN A 388 -19.66 23.40 -2.48
N GLU A 389 -20.32 24.54 -2.70
CA GLU A 389 -21.63 24.82 -2.10
C GLU A 389 -22.71 23.84 -2.57
N LEU A 390 -22.59 23.34 -3.80
CA LEU A 390 -23.52 22.38 -4.40
C LEU A 390 -23.42 20.99 -3.78
N LEU A 391 -22.33 20.70 -3.07
CA LEU A 391 -22.15 19.43 -2.37
C LEU A 391 -23.00 19.31 -1.10
N GLN A 392 -23.66 20.40 -0.67
CA GLN A 392 -24.42 20.39 0.57
C GLN A 392 -25.50 19.31 0.60
N VAL A 393 -26.28 19.21 -0.48
CA VAL A 393 -27.37 18.24 -0.58
C VAL A 393 -26.83 16.80 -0.73
N PRO A 394 -25.92 16.49 -1.67
CA PRO A 394 -25.29 15.18 -1.77
C PRO A 394 -24.65 14.69 -0.46
N LEU A 395 -23.95 15.56 0.27
CA LEU A 395 -23.26 15.18 1.52
C LEU A 395 -24.22 14.99 2.70
N ARG A 396 -25.28 15.78 2.77
CA ARG A 396 -26.25 15.70 3.89
C ARG A 396 -27.26 14.58 3.69
N HIS A 397 -27.69 14.36 2.46
CA HIS A 397 -28.80 13.47 2.13
C HIS A 397 -28.40 12.25 1.30
N GLY A 398 -27.15 12.17 0.84
CA GLY A 398 -26.70 11.13 -0.08
C GLY A 398 -26.92 9.71 0.43
N ARG A 399 -26.68 9.45 1.72
CA ARG A 399 -26.99 8.15 2.34
C ARG A 399 -28.43 7.68 2.08
N ALA A 400 -29.40 8.57 2.23
CA ALA A 400 -30.82 8.25 2.05
C ALA A 400 -31.22 8.20 0.57
N ALA A 401 -30.47 8.89 -0.29
CA ALA A 401 -30.67 8.96 -1.73
C ALA A 401 -29.83 7.93 -2.51
N ASN A 402 -29.05 7.06 -1.83
CA ASN A 402 -28.10 6.15 -2.46
C ASN A 402 -27.05 6.88 -3.33
N VAL A 403 -26.56 8.01 -2.81
CA VAL A 403 -25.50 8.84 -3.41
C VAL A 403 -24.30 8.85 -2.48
N THR A 404 -23.11 8.60 -3.03
CA THR A 404 -21.84 8.62 -2.32
C THR A 404 -20.92 9.66 -2.95
N VAL A 405 -20.33 10.52 -2.12
CA VAL A 405 -19.35 11.53 -2.53
C VAL A 405 -17.96 11.10 -2.07
N VAL A 406 -17.00 11.15 -2.99
CA VAL A 406 -15.57 10.97 -2.72
C VAL A 406 -14.87 12.25 -3.14
N LEU A 407 -14.07 12.82 -2.25
CA LEU A 407 -13.28 14.01 -2.53
C LEU A 407 -11.81 13.68 -2.32
N THR A 408 -10.96 14.12 -3.24
CA THR A 408 -9.52 14.13 -3.06
C THR A 408 -9.03 15.57 -3.09
N ASP A 409 -8.16 15.95 -2.15
CA ASP A 409 -7.50 17.26 -2.18
C ASP A 409 -6.06 17.17 -1.63
N GLN A 410 -5.35 18.28 -1.68
CA GLN A 410 -4.01 18.42 -1.16
C GLN A 410 -4.03 19.05 0.23
N PHE A 411 -2.93 18.90 0.98
CA PHE A 411 -2.80 19.53 2.30
C PHE A 411 -2.98 21.05 2.25
N ASP A 412 -2.47 21.70 1.20
CA ASP A 412 -2.60 23.16 1.02
C ASP A 412 -4.06 23.60 0.78
N GLY A 413 -4.92 22.68 0.32
CA GLY A 413 -6.36 22.90 0.12
C GLY A 413 -7.23 22.58 1.33
N LEU A 414 -6.68 22.06 2.43
CA LEU A 414 -7.48 21.65 3.59
C LEU A 414 -8.29 22.81 4.18
N ASP A 415 -7.68 23.98 4.27
CA ASP A 415 -8.31 25.17 4.86
C ASP A 415 -9.45 25.73 4.01
N THR A 416 -9.47 25.42 2.70
CA THR A 416 -10.50 25.86 1.76
C THR A 416 -11.66 24.89 1.64
N LEU A 417 -11.57 23.71 2.24
CA LEU A 417 -12.68 22.76 2.28
C LEU A 417 -13.83 23.30 3.14
N GLY A 418 -15.03 23.35 2.55
CA GLY A 418 -16.22 23.81 3.24
C GLY A 418 -16.59 22.96 4.46
N GLU A 419 -17.27 23.57 5.43
CA GLU A 419 -17.67 22.93 6.69
C GLU A 419 -18.51 21.66 6.47
N THR A 420 -19.37 21.66 5.44
CA THR A 420 -20.19 20.50 5.09
C THR A 420 -19.33 19.30 4.70
N VAL A 421 -18.23 19.51 3.95
CA VAL A 421 -17.29 18.45 3.57
C VAL A 421 -16.66 17.86 4.83
N ARG A 422 -16.13 18.72 5.71
CA ARG A 422 -15.46 18.31 6.95
C ARG A 422 -16.40 17.53 7.88
N THR A 423 -17.64 17.98 8.03
CA THR A 423 -18.64 17.37 8.92
C THR A 423 -19.16 16.02 8.40
N HIS A 424 -19.39 15.91 7.08
CA HIS A 424 -20.05 14.74 6.48
C HIS A 424 -19.09 13.68 5.92
N CYS A 425 -17.82 14.01 5.66
CA CYS A 425 -16.80 13.04 5.26
C CYS A 425 -16.07 12.46 6.48
N ARG A 426 -16.72 11.47 7.11
CA ARG A 426 -16.20 10.79 8.30
C ARG A 426 -15.29 9.61 7.99
N ALA A 427 -15.35 9.05 6.78
CA ALA A 427 -14.29 8.20 6.27
C ALA A 427 -13.20 9.12 5.72
N ARG A 428 -11.96 8.94 6.18
CA ARG A 428 -10.83 9.80 5.81
C ARG A 428 -9.60 8.98 5.51
N VAL A 429 -8.84 9.40 4.49
CA VAL A 429 -7.58 8.79 4.08
C VAL A 429 -6.54 9.89 3.94
N VAL A 430 -5.32 9.63 4.40
CA VAL A 430 -4.15 10.46 4.19
C VAL A 430 -3.12 9.65 3.42
N LEU A 431 -2.58 10.17 2.32
CA LEU A 431 -1.56 9.50 1.51
C LEU A 431 -0.28 10.33 1.39
N GLY A 432 0.83 9.63 1.22
CA GLY A 432 2.15 10.20 0.97
C GLY A 432 2.92 10.54 2.25
N HIS A 433 4.00 11.29 2.07
CA HIS A 433 4.85 11.72 3.17
C HIS A 433 4.12 12.76 4.03
N CYS A 434 3.85 12.41 5.28
CA CYS A 434 3.11 13.25 6.22
C CYS A 434 3.68 13.13 7.63
N SER A 435 3.69 14.23 8.39
CA SER A 435 4.01 14.20 9.82
C SER A 435 2.88 13.60 10.64
N ARG A 436 3.13 13.21 11.90
CA ARG A 436 2.07 12.71 12.80
C ARG A 436 0.96 13.75 12.98
N GLU A 437 1.34 15.02 13.11
CA GLU A 437 0.42 16.14 13.28
C GLU A 437 -0.45 16.36 12.04
N GLN A 438 0.11 16.18 10.84
CA GLN A 438 -0.65 16.25 9.58
C GLN A 438 -1.62 15.07 9.44
N VAL A 439 -1.21 13.86 9.85
CA VAL A 439 -2.12 12.71 9.88
C VAL A 439 -3.24 12.94 10.88
N GLU A 440 -2.93 13.44 12.07
CA GLU A 440 -3.91 13.74 13.11
C GLU A 440 -4.89 14.86 12.70
N SER A 441 -4.42 15.93 12.07
CA SER A 441 -5.29 17.03 11.66
C SER A 441 -6.36 16.59 10.65
N VAL A 442 -6.03 15.63 9.79
CA VAL A 442 -6.98 15.06 8.83
C VAL A 442 -7.79 13.92 9.45
N LEU A 443 -7.18 12.94 10.12
CA LEU A 443 -7.89 11.76 10.63
C LEU A 443 -8.59 12.01 11.96
N GLY A 444 -8.27 13.10 12.66
CA GLY A 444 -8.80 13.45 13.99
C GLY A 444 -8.25 12.58 15.13
N THR A 445 -7.24 11.76 14.88
CA THR A 445 -6.53 10.92 15.87
C THR A 445 -5.14 10.62 15.33
N GLU A 446 -4.15 10.57 16.21
CA GLU A 446 -2.77 10.23 15.86
C GLU A 446 -2.66 8.82 15.26
N PRO A 447 -1.73 8.59 14.31
CA PRO A 447 -1.41 7.24 13.86
C PRO A 447 -0.76 6.44 14.99
N HIS A 448 -0.99 5.13 15.00
CA HIS A 448 -0.37 4.19 15.94
C HIS A 448 1.10 3.87 15.60
N THR A 449 1.65 4.49 14.55
CA THR A 449 3.01 4.28 14.06
C THR A 449 3.71 5.60 13.79
N THR A 450 5.02 5.57 13.60
CA THR A 450 5.78 6.73 13.13
C THR A 450 5.79 6.77 11.60
N PRO A 451 5.12 7.74 10.96
CA PRO A 451 5.16 7.88 9.50
C PRO A 451 6.58 7.92 8.97
N ALA A 452 6.85 7.13 7.93
CA ALA A 452 8.16 7.10 7.29
C ALA A 452 8.39 8.37 6.46
N ALA A 453 9.67 8.78 6.37
CA ALA A 453 10.06 9.97 5.61
C ALA A 453 9.97 9.78 4.09
N ASP A 454 10.18 8.55 3.63
CA ASP A 454 10.09 8.18 2.23
C ASP A 454 9.08 7.04 2.14
N VAL A 455 8.06 7.23 1.30
CA VAL A 455 6.97 6.29 1.16
C VAL A 455 6.59 6.15 -0.32
N PRO A 456 6.32 4.92 -0.78
CA PRO A 456 5.87 4.73 -2.15
C PRO A 456 4.49 5.37 -2.37
N PRO A 457 4.13 5.71 -3.63
CA PRO A 457 2.77 6.13 -3.95
C PRO A 457 1.72 5.13 -3.45
N GLY A 458 0.59 5.65 -2.98
CA GLY A 458 -0.49 4.87 -2.38
C GLY A 458 -0.26 4.48 -0.91
N ARG A 459 0.91 4.77 -0.32
CA ARG A 459 1.14 4.57 1.10
C ARG A 459 0.49 5.68 1.94
N GLY A 460 -0.11 5.31 3.07
CA GLY A 460 -0.53 6.28 4.06
C GLY A 460 -1.37 5.65 5.17
N TYR A 461 -2.45 6.34 5.56
CA TYR A 461 -3.32 5.95 6.65
C TYR A 461 -4.79 6.15 6.31
N ALA A 462 -5.66 5.35 6.90
CA ALA A 462 -7.11 5.47 6.79
C ALA A 462 -7.76 5.45 8.16
N ARG A 463 -8.82 6.24 8.34
CA ARG A 463 -9.72 6.15 9.48
C ARG A 463 -11.15 6.18 9.00
N LEU A 464 -11.93 5.17 9.39
CA LEU A 464 -13.33 5.05 9.02
C LEU A 464 -14.19 5.41 10.23
N GLY A 465 -14.76 6.61 10.22
CA GLY A 465 -15.60 7.10 11.31
C GLY A 465 -14.80 7.25 12.60
N THR A 466 -15.28 6.60 13.65
CA THR A 466 -14.58 6.56 14.96
C THR A 466 -13.69 5.34 15.12
N GLY A 467 -13.49 4.54 14.06
CA GLY A 467 -12.61 3.37 14.07
C GLY A 467 -11.13 3.72 14.28
N PRO A 468 -10.27 2.69 14.40
CA PRO A 468 -8.83 2.88 14.54
C PRO A 468 -8.23 3.49 13.27
N VAL A 469 -7.11 4.17 13.42
CA VAL A 469 -6.26 4.58 12.30
C VAL A 469 -5.52 3.34 11.81
N LEU A 470 -5.68 3.00 10.53
CA LEU A 470 -5.05 1.84 9.89
C LEU A 470 -3.96 2.33 8.94
N ARG A 471 -2.80 1.65 8.89
CA ARG A 471 -1.85 1.82 7.78
C ARG A 471 -2.53 1.37 6.49
N LEU A 472 -2.22 2.03 5.39
CA LEU A 472 -2.86 1.79 4.10
C LEU A 472 -1.81 1.74 3.00
N GLN A 473 -1.93 0.73 2.14
CA GLN A 473 -1.32 0.73 0.81
C GLN A 473 -2.42 0.54 -0.23
N VAL A 474 -2.62 1.59 -1.03
CA VAL A 474 -3.60 1.62 -2.12
C VAL A 474 -3.14 0.71 -3.27
N PRO A 475 -4.06 0.00 -3.95
CA PRO A 475 -3.71 -0.82 -5.10
C PRO A 475 -3.28 0.03 -6.29
N ALA A 476 -2.20 -0.36 -6.97
CA ALA A 476 -1.70 0.35 -8.14
C ALA A 476 -2.74 0.34 -9.27
N THR A 477 -3.29 1.52 -9.58
CA THR A 477 -4.33 1.74 -10.58
C THR A 477 -3.96 2.99 -11.39
N PRO A 478 -2.87 2.95 -12.18
CA PRO A 478 -2.38 4.10 -12.96
C PRO A 478 -3.31 4.45 -14.14
N ASP A 479 -3.04 5.55 -14.83
CA ASP A 479 -3.70 5.85 -16.10
C ASP A 479 -3.21 4.85 -17.17
N PRO A 480 -4.09 4.03 -17.77
CA PRO A 480 -3.68 3.08 -18.79
C PRO A 480 -3.17 3.75 -20.08
N TYR A 481 -3.49 5.03 -20.31
CA TYR A 481 -3.06 5.78 -21.48
C TYR A 481 -1.76 6.57 -21.27
N ASP A 482 -1.24 6.61 -20.04
CA ASP A 482 0.09 7.16 -19.78
C ASP A 482 1.16 6.20 -20.36
N GLU A 483 2.13 6.79 -21.06
CA GLU A 483 3.27 6.09 -21.65
C GLU A 483 4.20 5.51 -20.57
N ALA A 484 4.28 6.15 -19.39
CA ALA A 484 5.08 5.71 -18.26
C ALA A 484 4.49 4.48 -17.54
N THR A 485 3.22 4.14 -17.79
CA THR A 485 2.54 3.00 -17.15
C THR A 485 3.14 1.67 -17.61
N GLY A 486 3.46 0.79 -16.66
CA GLY A 486 3.94 -0.56 -16.96
C GLY A 486 2.88 -1.41 -17.65
N GLU A 487 3.29 -2.30 -18.57
CA GLU A 487 2.35 -3.07 -19.39
C GLU A 487 1.40 -3.94 -18.57
N ALA A 488 1.90 -4.58 -17.50
CA ALA A 488 1.07 -5.41 -16.63
C ALA A 488 -0.04 -4.59 -15.93
N GLU A 489 0.31 -3.41 -15.39
CA GLU A 489 -0.65 -2.51 -14.74
C GLU A 489 -1.63 -1.91 -15.75
N ARG A 490 -1.15 -1.54 -16.95
CA ARG A 490 -1.98 -1.09 -18.07
C ARG A 490 -3.05 -2.11 -18.40
N GLN A 491 -2.66 -3.36 -18.62
CA GLN A 491 -3.61 -4.43 -18.96
C GLN A 491 -4.57 -4.73 -17.81
N ALA A 492 -4.09 -4.67 -16.56
CA ALA A 492 -4.94 -4.83 -15.39
C ALA A 492 -6.05 -3.78 -15.32
N VAL A 493 -5.73 -2.50 -15.57
CA VAL A 493 -6.74 -1.43 -15.61
C VAL A 493 -7.67 -1.58 -16.81
N LEU A 494 -7.12 -1.79 -18.02
CA LEU A 494 -7.92 -1.94 -19.24
C LEU A 494 -8.93 -3.10 -19.15
N GLY A 495 -8.53 -4.22 -18.52
CA GLY A 495 -9.41 -5.38 -18.31
C GLY A 495 -10.55 -5.15 -17.32
N LEU A 496 -10.52 -4.05 -16.55
CA LEU A 496 -11.57 -3.66 -15.61
C LEU A 496 -12.50 -2.57 -16.14
N LEU A 497 -12.11 -1.88 -17.22
CA LEU A 497 -12.95 -0.83 -17.80
C LEU A 497 -14.24 -1.45 -18.36
N PRO A 498 -15.41 -0.81 -18.13
CA PRO A 498 -16.65 -1.22 -18.78
C PRO A 498 -16.55 -1.14 -20.31
N GLU A 499 -17.53 -1.71 -21.00
CA GLU A 499 -17.67 -1.54 -22.44
C GLU A 499 -17.87 -0.05 -22.77
N ARG A 500 -17.38 0.40 -23.94
CA ARG A 500 -17.72 1.74 -24.43
C ARG A 500 -19.17 1.73 -24.85
N GLN A 501 -19.91 2.77 -24.48
CA GLN A 501 -21.22 3.01 -25.03
C GLN A 501 -21.04 3.29 -26.52
N GLU A 502 -21.64 2.46 -27.37
CA GLU A 502 -21.80 2.83 -28.77
C GLU A 502 -22.61 4.13 -28.78
N PRO A 503 -22.18 5.16 -29.53
CA PRO A 503 -23.03 6.33 -29.71
C PRO A 503 -24.36 5.81 -30.22
N VAL A 504 -25.44 6.09 -29.50
CA VAL A 504 -26.79 5.86 -29.98
C VAL A 504 -26.88 6.69 -31.26
N VAL A 505 -26.62 6.05 -32.41
CA VAL A 505 -27.00 6.58 -33.70
C VAL A 505 -28.50 6.67 -33.56
N GLU A 506 -28.98 7.88 -33.28
CA GLU A 506 -30.38 8.22 -33.33
C GLU A 506 -30.86 7.66 -34.67
N ALA A 507 -31.57 6.53 -34.59
CA ALA A 507 -32.02 5.82 -35.77
C ALA A 507 -32.82 6.85 -36.54
N ALA A 508 -32.24 7.35 -37.63
CA ALA A 508 -32.85 8.36 -38.45
C ALA A 508 -34.26 7.88 -38.71
N VAL A 509 -35.23 8.60 -38.13
CA VAL A 509 -36.64 8.40 -38.41
C VAL A 509 -36.69 8.38 -39.94
N PRO A 510 -37.10 7.28 -40.59
CA PRO A 510 -37.11 7.24 -42.04
C PRO A 510 -37.97 8.41 -42.48
N ALA A 511 -37.35 9.32 -43.23
CA ALA A 511 -38.01 10.51 -43.73
C ALA A 511 -39.30 10.06 -44.41
N ALA A 512 -40.43 10.38 -43.77
CA ALA A 512 -41.74 10.20 -44.35
C ALA A 512 -41.78 11.04 -45.62
N SER A 513 -41.57 10.38 -46.74
CA SER A 513 -41.72 10.94 -48.07
C SER A 513 -43.22 11.06 -48.31
N GLY A 514 -43.70 12.29 -48.43
CA GLY A 514 -45.04 12.60 -48.93
C GLY A 514 -45.99 13.24 -47.92
N VAL A 515 -45.78 14.53 -47.64
CA VAL A 515 -46.91 15.42 -47.31
C VAL A 515 -47.33 16.10 -48.62
N PRO A 516 -48.59 15.96 -49.08
CA PRO A 516 -49.08 16.69 -50.24
C PRO A 516 -49.16 18.19 -49.92
N GLU A 517 -48.78 18.98 -50.91
CA GLU A 517 -48.77 20.44 -50.96
C GLU A 517 -50.08 21.07 -50.45
N PRO A 518 -50.03 22.10 -49.58
CA PRO A 518 -51.23 22.78 -49.11
C PRO A 518 -51.81 23.68 -50.20
N VAL A 519 -53.04 23.38 -50.63
CA VAL A 519 -53.86 24.24 -51.47
C VAL A 519 -54.17 25.54 -50.70
N LEU A 520 -53.60 26.65 -51.18
CA LEU A 520 -53.91 27.99 -50.67
C LEU A 520 -55.35 28.40 -51.06
N PRO A 521 -56.15 28.94 -50.13
CA PRO A 521 -57.48 29.45 -50.46
C PRO A 521 -57.37 30.73 -51.31
N ARG A 522 -58.17 30.79 -52.38
CA ARG A 522 -58.37 31.98 -53.22
C ARG A 522 -58.80 33.16 -52.36
N SER A 523 -57.95 34.18 -52.27
CA SER A 523 -58.31 35.52 -51.85
C SER A 523 -59.26 36.14 -52.87
N VAL A 524 -60.50 36.37 -52.45
CA VAL A 524 -61.44 37.26 -53.15
C VAL A 524 -61.02 38.68 -52.82
N THR A 525 -60.34 39.34 -53.76
CA THR A 525 -60.19 40.79 -53.78
C THR A 525 -61.31 41.39 -54.62
N VAL A 526 -62.28 42.01 -53.93
CA VAL A 526 -63.19 42.98 -54.53
C VAL A 526 -62.39 44.27 -54.71
N ALA A 527 -62.24 44.70 -55.97
CA ALA A 527 -61.84 46.05 -56.31
C ALA A 527 -62.84 46.59 -57.34
N ALA A 528 -63.67 47.52 -56.87
CA ALA A 528 -64.20 48.57 -57.72
C ALA A 528 -63.03 49.45 -58.17
N ASP A 529 -62.89 49.72 -59.46
CA ASP A 529 -63.26 51.00 -60.09
C ASP A 529 -62.76 51.04 -61.54
N GLY A 530 -63.36 51.90 -62.38
CA GLY A 530 -62.69 52.37 -63.61
C GLY A 530 -63.41 52.10 -64.93
N MET A 531 -64.59 52.70 -65.05
CA MET A 531 -65.25 53.00 -66.32
C MET A 531 -64.42 54.05 -67.09
N ALA A 532 -64.12 53.81 -68.37
CA ALA A 532 -63.64 54.84 -69.29
C ALA A 532 -64.22 54.65 -70.71
N VAL A 533 -65.23 55.47 -71.00
CA VAL A 533 -65.51 56.25 -72.23
C VAL A 533 -65.71 55.50 -73.57
N THR A 534 -66.90 55.61 -74.16
CA THR A 534 -67.21 56.34 -75.43
C THR A 534 -68.61 55.97 -75.97
N ASP A 535 -69.62 56.81 -75.69
CA ASP A 535 -70.45 57.57 -76.65
C ASP A 535 -71.56 58.33 -75.91
#